data_AF-A0A6P1BNP8-F1
#
_entry.id   AF-A0A6P1BNP8-F1
#
_cell.length_a   1.000
_cell.length_b   1.000
_cell.length_c   1.000
_cell.angle_alpha   90.00
_cell.angle_beta   90.00
_cell.angle_gamma   90.00
#
_symmetry.space_group_name_H-M   'P 1'
#
loop_
_entity.id
_entity.type
_entity.pdbx_description
1 polymer ?
#
loop_
_entity_poly.entity_id
_entity_poly.type
_entity_poly.pdbx_seq_one_letter_code
_entity_poly.pdbx_strand_id
1 'polypeptide(L)'
;MDSTPLPGPTTAPDFQQVRKYLRSIQQREALGSFIKTGWKPTELGEFARAVFLASGKTYPTAASYQYAIEKGADHPYAVETLATLRAPGFTMPPFDRPEPKRYAWDDPDSPEHTAELRADIEEMARLWRKREASWHDQPQPVEAQPIPKALWRKLFKLRNRYHTLADTLQCEALSEESQTDVPTIARCLRNRSYRTNGLECPEPNAPISKAFWMKCFERRARYSSLAETLEHEGLKEFR
;
A
#
# COMPACT_ATOMS: atom_id res chain seq x y z
N MET A 1 20.27 4.95 6.21
CA MET A 1 21.60 4.71 5.63
C MET A 1 21.35 4.20 4.22
N ASP A 2 21.58 5.06 3.23
CA ASP A 2 21.50 4.70 1.82
C ASP A 2 22.72 3.84 1.47
N SER A 3 22.53 2.52 1.43
CA SER A 3 23.52 1.59 0.93
C SER A 3 23.44 1.60 -0.58
N THR A 4 24.20 2.49 -1.24
CA THR A 4 24.39 2.45 -2.69
C THR A 4 24.92 1.06 -3.06
N PRO A 5 24.20 0.26 -3.88
CA PRO A 5 24.67 -1.06 -4.26
C PRO A 5 25.98 -0.92 -5.04
N LEU A 6 27.01 -1.67 -4.66
CA LEU A 6 28.26 -1.75 -5.41
C LEU A 6 27.97 -2.19 -6.87
N PRO A 7 28.65 -1.61 -7.87
CA PRO A 7 28.42 -1.96 -9.27
C PRO A 7 28.68 -3.46 -9.48
N GLY A 8 27.64 -4.17 -9.92
CA GLY A 8 27.69 -5.59 -10.25
C GLY A 8 28.17 -5.85 -11.68
N PRO A 9 28.35 -7.12 -12.05
CA PRO A 9 28.56 -7.49 -13.45
C PRO A 9 27.34 -7.06 -14.29
N THR A 10 27.60 -6.40 -15.41
CA THR A 10 26.57 -5.93 -16.36
C THR A 10 26.09 -7.03 -17.31
N THR A 11 26.84 -8.13 -17.40
CA THR A 11 26.57 -9.24 -18.31
C THR A 11 26.36 -10.54 -17.54
N ALA A 12 25.43 -11.37 -18.02
CA ALA A 12 25.21 -12.70 -17.46
C ALA A 12 26.47 -13.58 -17.64
N PRO A 13 26.89 -14.33 -16.61
CA PRO A 13 27.97 -15.30 -16.71
C PRO A 13 27.62 -16.40 -17.73
N ASP A 14 28.62 -16.83 -18.49
CA ASP A 14 28.47 -17.97 -19.39
C ASP A 14 28.29 -19.31 -18.62
N PHE A 15 27.96 -20.39 -19.34
CA PHE A 15 27.75 -21.69 -18.71
C PHE A 15 29.01 -22.28 -18.07
N GLN A 16 30.21 -21.92 -18.53
CA GLN A 16 31.46 -22.38 -17.92
C GLN A 16 31.64 -21.73 -16.55
N GLN A 17 31.33 -20.46 -16.45
CA GLN A 17 31.37 -19.70 -15.22
C GLN A 17 30.26 -20.15 -14.26
N VAL A 18 29.05 -20.38 -14.75
CA VAL A 18 27.96 -20.97 -13.94
C VAL A 18 28.36 -22.33 -13.40
N ARG A 19 28.99 -23.20 -14.22
CA ARG A 19 29.47 -24.51 -13.77
C ARG A 19 30.45 -24.42 -12.59
N LYS A 20 31.25 -23.36 -12.48
CA LYS A 20 32.14 -23.11 -11.33
C LYS A 20 31.38 -22.72 -10.06
N TYR A 21 30.19 -22.16 -10.17
CA TYR A 21 29.33 -21.86 -9.01
C TYR A 21 28.70 -23.12 -8.41
N LEU A 22 28.55 -24.18 -9.19
CA LEU A 22 27.90 -25.42 -8.78
C LEU A 22 28.86 -26.31 -7.99
N ARG A 23 28.41 -26.75 -6.81
CA ARG A 23 29.23 -27.48 -5.84
C ARG A 23 29.15 -29.00 -6.05
N SER A 24 27.97 -29.51 -6.42
CA SER A 24 27.76 -30.95 -6.58
C SER A 24 27.83 -31.40 -8.04
N ILE A 25 28.08 -32.70 -8.24
CA ILE A 25 28.02 -33.33 -9.57
C ILE A 25 26.58 -33.28 -10.10
N GLN A 26 25.58 -33.55 -9.25
CA GLN A 26 24.16 -33.51 -9.66
C GLN A 26 23.75 -32.13 -10.18
N GLN A 27 24.21 -31.05 -9.53
CA GLN A 27 23.96 -29.69 -10.02
C GLN A 27 24.60 -29.47 -11.40
N ARG A 28 25.82 -29.96 -11.63
CA ARG A 28 26.50 -29.83 -12.93
C ARG A 28 25.80 -30.63 -14.03
N GLU A 29 25.26 -31.79 -13.70
CA GLU A 29 24.44 -32.59 -14.62
C GLU A 29 23.13 -31.89 -14.93
N ALA A 30 22.46 -31.33 -13.92
CA ALA A 30 21.23 -30.56 -14.09
C ALA A 30 21.44 -29.29 -14.95
N LEU A 31 22.59 -28.61 -14.83
CA LEU A 31 22.99 -27.55 -15.76
C LEU A 31 23.06 -28.05 -17.21
N GLY A 32 23.50 -29.29 -17.41
CA GLY A 32 23.46 -29.96 -18.72
C GLY A 32 22.05 -30.05 -19.31
N SER A 33 21.02 -30.24 -18.49
CA SER A 33 19.62 -30.25 -18.94
C SER A 33 19.16 -28.88 -19.45
N PHE A 34 19.55 -27.79 -18.79
CA PHE A 34 19.29 -26.43 -19.28
C PHE A 34 19.95 -26.18 -20.65
N ILE A 35 21.20 -26.61 -20.81
CA ILE A 35 21.94 -26.46 -22.08
C ILE A 35 21.27 -27.28 -23.19
N LYS A 36 20.87 -28.53 -22.91
CA LYS A 36 20.21 -29.42 -23.88
C LYS A 36 18.83 -28.90 -24.33
N THR A 37 18.10 -28.25 -23.43
CA THR A 37 16.80 -27.61 -23.74
C THR A 37 16.98 -26.23 -24.41
N GLY A 38 18.21 -25.86 -24.75
CA GLY A 38 18.52 -24.69 -25.56
C GLY A 38 18.40 -23.37 -24.80
N TRP A 39 18.52 -23.37 -23.47
CA TRP A 39 18.57 -22.13 -22.69
C TRP A 39 19.81 -21.31 -23.08
N LYS A 40 19.67 -19.99 -23.09
CA LYS A 40 20.77 -19.04 -23.21
C LYS A 40 21.30 -18.66 -21.82
N PRO A 41 22.57 -18.26 -21.68
CA PRO A 41 23.10 -17.79 -20.40
C PRO A 41 22.30 -16.63 -19.78
N THR A 42 21.80 -15.71 -20.61
CA THR A 42 20.94 -14.59 -20.18
C THR A 42 19.59 -15.06 -19.66
N GLU A 43 18.96 -16.03 -20.31
CA GLU A 43 17.70 -16.64 -19.87
C GLU A 43 17.88 -17.36 -18.53
N LEU A 44 18.97 -18.12 -18.38
CA LEU A 44 19.29 -18.78 -17.11
C LEU A 44 19.58 -17.75 -16.01
N GLY A 45 20.21 -16.62 -16.35
CA GLY A 45 20.43 -15.50 -15.43
C GLY A 45 19.12 -14.90 -14.92
N GLU A 46 18.17 -14.64 -15.82
CA GLU A 46 16.85 -14.14 -15.43
C GLU A 46 16.05 -15.13 -14.60
N PHE A 47 16.10 -16.42 -14.94
CA PHE A 47 15.47 -17.44 -14.13
C PHE A 47 16.12 -17.54 -12.73
N ALA A 48 17.46 -17.51 -12.65
CA ALA A 48 18.16 -17.48 -11.37
C ALA A 48 17.78 -16.26 -10.53
N ARG A 49 17.63 -15.10 -11.15
CA ARG A 49 17.12 -13.89 -10.50
C ARG A 49 15.71 -14.09 -9.96
N ALA A 50 14.82 -14.64 -10.78
CA ALA A 50 13.41 -14.81 -10.46
C ALA A 50 13.18 -15.85 -9.35
N VAL A 51 14.04 -16.87 -9.28
CA VAL A 51 13.99 -17.89 -8.24
C VAL A 51 14.55 -17.37 -6.92
N PHE A 52 15.71 -16.69 -6.97
CA PHE A 52 16.35 -16.17 -5.78
C PHE A 52 17.25 -14.98 -6.10
N LEU A 53 16.92 -13.80 -5.61
CA LEU A 53 17.82 -12.65 -5.58
C LEU A 53 18.20 -12.37 -4.13
N ALA A 54 19.50 -12.39 -3.84
CA ALA A 54 19.99 -12.10 -2.50
C ALA A 54 19.70 -10.63 -2.12
N SER A 55 19.28 -10.39 -0.89
CA SER A 55 18.93 -9.04 -0.40
C SER A 55 20.06 -8.04 -0.65
N GLY A 56 19.70 -6.89 -1.23
CA GLY A 56 20.65 -5.82 -1.57
C GLY A 56 21.53 -6.10 -2.79
N LYS A 57 21.29 -7.19 -3.54
CA LYS A 57 21.97 -7.46 -4.81
C LYS A 57 21.09 -7.04 -5.99
N THR A 58 21.75 -6.55 -7.03
CA THR A 58 21.10 -6.19 -8.30
C THR A 58 21.30 -7.25 -9.38
N TYR A 59 21.99 -8.35 -9.08
CA TYR A 59 22.28 -9.43 -10.02
C TYR A 59 22.25 -10.80 -9.30
N PRO A 60 21.94 -11.90 -10.02
CA PRO A 60 22.00 -13.26 -9.50
C PRO A 60 23.40 -13.59 -8.95
N THR A 61 23.43 -14.17 -7.76
CA THR A 61 24.67 -14.65 -7.12
C THR A 61 24.92 -16.12 -7.44
N ALA A 62 26.07 -16.66 -7.05
CA ALA A 62 26.34 -18.10 -7.14
C ALA A 62 25.23 -18.94 -6.46
N ALA A 63 24.68 -18.47 -5.33
CA ALA A 63 23.56 -19.11 -4.65
C ALA A 63 22.28 -19.09 -5.50
N SER A 64 22.00 -17.97 -6.17
CA SER A 64 20.87 -17.84 -7.11
C SER A 64 20.91 -18.90 -8.21
N TYR A 65 22.09 -19.11 -8.80
CA TYR A 65 22.28 -20.16 -9.81
C TYR A 65 22.10 -21.55 -9.21
N GLN A 66 22.63 -21.82 -8.01
CA GLN A 66 22.43 -23.12 -7.35
C GLN A 66 20.93 -23.43 -7.15
N TYR A 67 20.15 -22.47 -6.63
CA TYR A 67 18.71 -22.63 -6.47
C TYR A 67 17.96 -22.84 -7.80
N ALA A 68 18.36 -22.12 -8.86
CA ALA A 68 17.78 -22.28 -10.18
C ALA A 68 18.03 -23.69 -10.75
N ILE A 69 19.25 -24.18 -10.60
CA ILE A 69 19.65 -25.50 -11.07
C ILE A 69 18.94 -26.60 -10.28
N GLU A 70 18.74 -26.43 -8.97
CA GLU A 70 18.01 -27.37 -8.13
C GLU A 70 16.52 -27.46 -8.48
N LYS A 71 15.90 -26.36 -8.97
CA LYS A 71 14.54 -26.43 -9.51
C LYS A 71 14.47 -27.25 -10.80
N GLY A 72 15.50 -27.17 -11.65
CA GLY A 72 15.56 -27.89 -12.92
C GLY A 72 14.86 -27.18 -14.08
N ALA A 73 15.24 -27.54 -15.30
CA ALA A 73 14.77 -26.90 -16.53
C ALA A 73 13.31 -27.21 -16.86
N ASP A 74 12.81 -28.37 -16.42
CA ASP A 74 11.47 -28.86 -16.71
C ASP A 74 10.44 -28.44 -15.64
N HIS A 75 10.87 -27.71 -14.60
CA HIS A 75 9.97 -27.22 -13.57
C HIS A 75 8.93 -26.26 -14.19
N PRO A 76 7.63 -26.34 -13.81
CA PRO A 76 6.58 -25.49 -14.41
C PRO A 76 6.94 -23.99 -14.44
N TYR A 77 7.44 -23.47 -13.33
CA TYR A 77 7.95 -22.09 -13.25
C TYR A 77 9.12 -21.78 -14.22
N ALA A 78 10.03 -22.74 -14.48
CA ALA A 78 11.11 -22.55 -15.44
C ALA A 78 10.55 -22.49 -16.87
N VAL A 79 9.57 -23.34 -17.19
CA VAL A 79 8.87 -23.36 -18.49
C VAL A 79 8.10 -22.06 -18.71
N GLU A 80 7.34 -21.59 -17.71
CA GLU A 80 6.62 -20.31 -17.76
C GLU A 80 7.56 -19.11 -17.91
N THR A 81 8.66 -19.10 -17.15
CA THR A 81 9.70 -18.07 -17.26
C THR A 81 10.25 -18.05 -18.67
N LEU A 82 10.65 -19.21 -19.21
CA LEU A 82 11.23 -19.31 -20.55
C LEU A 82 10.24 -18.88 -21.64
N ALA A 83 8.97 -19.27 -21.53
CA ALA A 83 7.92 -18.84 -22.45
C ALA A 83 7.75 -17.31 -22.43
N THR A 84 7.77 -16.70 -21.25
CA THR A 84 7.70 -15.24 -21.08
C THR A 84 8.91 -14.54 -21.71
N LEU A 85 10.12 -15.03 -21.42
CA LEU A 85 11.38 -14.46 -21.92
C LEU A 85 11.51 -14.56 -23.44
N ARG A 86 10.83 -15.51 -24.07
CA ARG A 86 10.82 -15.74 -25.53
C ARG A 86 9.56 -15.22 -26.22
N ALA A 87 8.65 -14.58 -25.49
CA ALA A 87 7.40 -14.08 -26.06
C ALA A 87 7.68 -12.99 -27.14
N PRO A 88 6.91 -12.95 -28.25
CA PRO A 88 7.05 -11.90 -29.23
C PRO A 88 6.87 -10.51 -28.61
N GLY A 89 7.78 -9.59 -28.91
CA GLY A 89 7.78 -8.23 -28.35
C GLY A 89 8.37 -8.10 -26.95
N PHE A 90 8.75 -9.20 -26.29
CA PHE A 90 9.46 -9.14 -25.02
C PHE A 90 10.92 -8.68 -25.25
N THR A 91 11.32 -7.63 -24.52
CA THR A 91 12.72 -7.17 -24.53
C THR A 91 13.39 -7.63 -23.24
N MET A 92 14.50 -8.37 -23.37
CA MET A 92 15.25 -8.87 -22.23
C MET A 92 15.73 -7.69 -21.37
N PRO A 93 15.36 -7.64 -20.08
CA PRO A 93 15.78 -6.56 -19.21
C PRO A 93 17.29 -6.60 -18.92
N PRO A 94 17.89 -5.47 -18.49
CA PRO A 94 19.29 -5.45 -18.06
C PRO A 94 19.54 -6.43 -16.91
N PHE A 95 20.70 -7.09 -16.95
CA PHE A 95 21.06 -8.15 -16.01
C PHE A 95 21.26 -7.64 -14.57
N ASP A 96 21.81 -6.43 -14.44
CA ASP A 96 22.17 -5.76 -13.20
C ASP A 96 21.09 -4.80 -12.69
N ARG A 97 19.84 -4.96 -13.14
CA ARG A 97 18.74 -4.09 -12.71
C ARG A 97 18.47 -4.23 -11.20
N PRO A 98 18.05 -3.15 -10.51
CA PRO A 98 17.62 -3.26 -9.12
C PRO A 98 16.47 -4.27 -8.97
N GLU A 99 16.38 -4.95 -7.82
CA GLU A 99 15.19 -5.73 -7.51
C GLU A 99 13.97 -4.81 -7.65
N PRO A 100 12.89 -5.24 -8.35
CA PRO A 100 11.64 -4.50 -8.30
C PRO A 100 11.32 -4.20 -6.85
N LYS A 101 11.13 -2.93 -6.50
CA LYS A 101 10.76 -2.55 -5.13
C LYS A 101 9.52 -3.35 -4.79
N ARG A 102 9.62 -4.28 -3.84
CA ARG A 102 8.45 -4.94 -3.25
C ARG A 102 7.78 -3.89 -2.37
N TYR A 103 6.83 -3.19 -2.96
CA TYR A 103 6.06 -2.20 -2.23
C TYR A 103 5.22 -2.92 -1.18
N ALA A 104 5.27 -2.43 0.06
CA ALA A 104 4.24 -2.78 1.01
C ALA A 104 2.90 -2.29 0.44
N TRP A 105 1.80 -2.93 0.81
CA TRP A 105 0.46 -2.52 0.37
C TRP A 105 0.17 -1.02 0.63
N ASP A 106 0.87 -0.43 1.61
CA ASP A 106 0.73 0.95 2.05
C ASP A 106 1.90 1.87 1.64
N ASP A 107 2.76 1.42 0.73
CA ASP A 107 3.88 2.23 0.25
C ASP A 107 3.40 3.26 -0.78
N PRO A 108 3.61 4.58 -0.56
CA PRO A 108 3.16 5.63 -1.48
C PRO A 108 3.73 5.50 -2.90
N ASP A 109 4.88 4.83 -3.04
CA ASP A 109 5.51 4.62 -4.34
C ASP A 109 4.96 3.38 -5.07
N SER A 110 3.97 2.69 -4.50
CA SER A 110 3.38 1.51 -5.13
C SER A 110 2.77 1.85 -6.51
N PRO A 111 3.05 1.05 -7.55
CA PRO A 111 2.47 1.24 -8.88
C PRO A 111 0.96 0.94 -8.89
N GLU A 112 0.45 0.25 -7.87
CA GLU A 112 -0.99 0.03 -7.68
C GLU A 112 -1.72 1.29 -7.20
N HIS A 113 -1.00 2.29 -6.70
CA HIS A 113 -1.60 3.57 -6.29
C HIS A 113 -1.77 4.45 -7.53
N THR A 114 -2.95 4.38 -8.15
CA THR A 114 -3.34 5.24 -9.28
C THR A 114 -3.19 6.72 -8.93
N ALA A 115 -3.00 7.58 -9.95
CA ALA A 115 -2.89 9.03 -9.74
C ALA A 115 -4.11 9.60 -9.00
N GLU A 116 -5.30 9.07 -9.29
CA GLU A 116 -6.57 9.41 -8.63
C GLU A 116 -6.53 9.05 -7.14
N LEU A 117 -6.09 7.83 -6.80
CA LEU A 117 -6.01 7.38 -5.41
C LEU A 117 -4.97 8.19 -4.62
N ARG A 118 -3.88 8.62 -5.26
CA ARG A 118 -2.89 9.51 -4.64
C ARG A 118 -3.49 10.90 -4.39
N ALA A 119 -4.19 11.48 -5.36
CA ALA A 119 -4.87 12.76 -5.20
C ALA A 119 -5.92 12.73 -4.07
N ASP A 120 -6.70 11.65 -3.97
CA ASP A 120 -7.65 11.44 -2.88
C ASP A 120 -6.97 11.43 -1.51
N ILE A 121 -5.82 10.75 -1.39
CA ILE A 121 -5.06 10.68 -0.13
C ILE A 121 -4.43 12.03 0.22
N GLU A 122 -3.98 12.79 -0.78
CA GLU A 122 -3.47 14.14 -0.59
C GLU A 122 -4.56 15.08 -0.05
N GLU A 123 -5.77 15.03 -0.62
CA GLU A 123 -6.91 15.81 -0.15
C GLU A 123 -7.34 15.40 1.27
N MET A 124 -7.42 14.09 1.53
CA MET A 124 -7.67 13.59 2.89
C MET A 124 -6.60 14.03 3.88
N ALA A 125 -5.32 14.10 3.47
CA ALA A 125 -4.22 14.52 4.33
C ALA A 125 -4.29 16.01 4.64
N ARG A 126 -4.62 16.85 3.65
CA ARG A 126 -4.87 18.29 3.82
C ARG A 126 -5.94 18.52 4.89
N LEU A 127 -7.09 17.85 4.74
CA LEU A 127 -8.22 17.96 5.66
C LEU A 127 -7.89 17.40 7.06
N TRP A 128 -7.18 16.27 7.13
CA TRP A 128 -6.76 15.69 8.41
C TRP A 128 -5.87 16.66 9.20
N ARG A 129 -4.87 17.25 8.53
CA ARG A 129 -3.95 18.19 9.17
C ARG A 129 -4.64 19.48 9.62
N LYS A 130 -5.57 20.00 8.82
CA LYS A 130 -6.39 21.16 9.19
C LYS A 130 -7.18 20.89 10.48
N ARG A 131 -7.76 19.70 10.59
CA ARG A 131 -8.46 19.25 11.81
C ARG A 131 -7.53 19.15 13.02
N GLU A 132 -6.37 18.49 12.88
CA GLU A 132 -5.38 18.34 13.97
C GLU A 132 -4.85 19.70 14.43
N ALA A 133 -4.52 20.60 13.50
CA ALA A 133 -4.09 21.96 13.82
C ALA A 133 -5.16 22.71 14.61
N SER A 134 -6.43 22.60 14.22
CA SER A 134 -7.54 23.18 14.98
C SER A 134 -7.72 22.53 16.36
N TRP A 135 -7.48 21.23 16.51
CA TRP A 135 -7.57 20.54 17.80
C TRP A 135 -6.45 20.93 18.77
N HIS A 136 -5.27 21.23 18.24
CA HIS A 136 -4.11 21.60 19.02
C HIS A 136 -3.90 23.12 19.10
N ASP A 137 -4.84 23.91 18.61
CA ASP A 137 -4.77 25.38 18.49
C ASP A 137 -3.46 25.87 17.81
N GLN A 138 -3.00 25.11 16.82
CA GLN A 138 -1.82 25.41 16.02
C GLN A 138 -2.20 26.21 14.76
N PRO A 139 -1.26 26.99 14.18
CA PRO A 139 -1.49 27.65 12.91
C PRO A 139 -1.82 26.63 11.82
N GLN A 140 -2.65 27.05 10.86
CA GLN A 140 -3.03 26.16 9.76
C GLN A 140 -1.78 25.72 8.97
N PRO A 141 -1.67 24.42 8.66
CA PRO A 141 -0.52 23.88 7.96
C PRO A 141 -0.46 24.39 6.52
N VAL A 142 0.75 24.71 6.05
CA VAL A 142 0.99 25.15 4.67
C VAL A 142 0.72 24.00 3.70
N GLU A 143 -0.03 24.26 2.62
CA GLU A 143 -0.57 23.25 1.70
C GLU A 143 0.49 22.33 1.07
N ALA A 144 1.72 22.80 0.90
CA ALA A 144 2.80 22.07 0.22
C ALA A 144 3.66 21.15 1.10
N GLN A 145 3.27 20.86 2.35
CA GLN A 145 4.11 20.01 3.22
C GLN A 145 4.04 18.53 2.83
N PRO A 146 5.19 17.83 2.72
CA PRO A 146 5.21 16.41 2.37
C PRO A 146 4.46 15.58 3.42
N ILE A 147 3.62 14.63 2.99
CA ILE A 147 2.80 13.80 3.87
C ILE A 147 3.68 12.76 4.59
N PRO A 148 3.72 12.73 5.94
CA PRO A 148 4.46 11.71 6.66
C PRO A 148 3.99 10.31 6.28
N LYS A 149 4.93 9.36 6.10
CA LYS A 149 4.61 7.99 5.71
C LYS A 149 3.57 7.33 6.62
N ALA A 150 3.61 7.58 7.93
CA ALA A 150 2.62 7.04 8.87
C ALA A 150 1.18 7.54 8.60
N LEU A 151 1.03 8.83 8.25
CA LEU A 151 -0.26 9.41 7.88
C LEU A 151 -0.73 8.85 6.54
N TRP A 152 0.17 8.76 5.56
CA TRP A 152 -0.13 8.16 4.25
C TRP A 152 -0.74 6.76 4.39
N ARG A 153 -0.08 5.88 5.16
CA ARG A 153 -0.54 4.52 5.42
C ARG A 153 -1.94 4.46 6.03
N LYS A 154 -2.22 5.38 6.96
CA LYS A 154 -3.52 5.47 7.62
C LYS A 154 -4.61 5.89 6.63
N LEU A 155 -4.36 6.92 5.84
CA LEU A 155 -5.33 7.45 4.88
C LEU A 155 -5.59 6.45 3.75
N PHE A 156 -4.56 5.74 3.28
CA PHE A 156 -4.71 4.66 2.32
C PHE A 156 -5.61 3.53 2.84
N LYS A 157 -5.43 3.11 4.11
CA LYS A 157 -6.32 2.14 4.79
C LYS A 157 -7.77 2.61 4.80
N LEU A 158 -8.00 3.88 5.12
CA LEU A 158 -9.34 4.46 5.19
C LEU A 158 -9.99 4.56 3.81
N ARG A 159 -9.24 5.07 2.83
CA ARG A 159 -9.70 5.24 1.45
C ARG A 159 -10.07 3.92 0.78
N ASN A 160 -9.32 2.86 1.05
CA ASN A 160 -9.65 1.52 0.56
C ASN A 160 -10.77 0.84 1.34
N ARG A 161 -10.94 1.18 2.63
CA ARG A 161 -12.06 0.66 3.44
C ARG A 161 -13.41 1.18 2.96
N TYR A 162 -13.49 2.46 2.59
CA TYR A 162 -14.76 3.10 2.19
C TYR A 162 -14.93 3.22 0.68
N HIS A 163 -13.96 2.77 -0.12
CA HIS A 163 -14.01 2.68 -1.59
C HIS A 163 -14.21 3.99 -2.37
N THR A 164 -14.67 5.08 -1.75
CA THR A 164 -14.72 6.44 -2.35
C THR A 164 -14.12 7.51 -1.42
N LEU A 165 -13.71 8.64 -2.00
CA LEU A 165 -13.25 9.80 -1.23
C LEU A 165 -14.39 10.38 -0.39
N ALA A 166 -15.56 10.59 -1.01
CA ALA A 166 -16.74 11.18 -0.37
C ALA A 166 -17.16 10.39 0.88
N ASP A 167 -17.28 9.07 0.77
CA ASP A 167 -17.64 8.20 1.90
C ASP A 167 -16.60 8.26 3.01
N THR A 168 -15.32 8.34 2.64
CA THR A 168 -14.23 8.45 3.61
C THR A 168 -14.28 9.78 4.35
N LEU A 169 -14.50 10.89 3.64
CA LEU A 169 -14.59 12.23 4.23
C LEU A 169 -15.80 12.35 5.17
N GLN A 170 -16.93 11.77 4.79
CA GLN A 170 -18.14 11.76 5.60
C GLN A 170 -17.98 10.87 6.84
N CYS A 171 -17.51 9.63 6.69
CA CYS A 171 -17.35 8.69 7.80
C CYS A 171 -16.31 9.13 8.84
N GLU A 172 -15.23 9.78 8.39
CA GLU A 172 -14.16 10.27 9.27
C GLU A 172 -14.37 11.72 9.73
N ALA A 173 -15.52 12.33 9.39
CA ALA A 173 -15.84 13.72 9.71
C ALA A 173 -14.73 14.71 9.27
N LEU A 174 -14.23 14.52 8.06
CA LEU A 174 -13.19 15.34 7.44
C LEU A 174 -13.76 16.35 6.45
N SER A 175 -15.06 16.36 6.15
CA SER A 175 -15.67 17.39 5.29
C SER A 175 -15.50 18.78 5.90
N GLU A 176 -15.39 19.81 5.05
CA GLU A 176 -15.19 21.19 5.53
C GLU A 176 -16.33 21.67 6.43
N GLU A 177 -17.57 21.26 6.13
CA GLU A 177 -18.76 21.48 6.97
C GLU A 177 -18.67 20.76 8.33
N SER A 178 -18.13 19.55 8.38
CA SER A 178 -17.93 18.85 9.66
C SER A 178 -16.86 19.54 10.50
N GLN A 179 -15.86 20.15 9.85
CA GLN A 179 -14.72 20.80 10.52
C GLN A 179 -15.07 22.14 11.16
N THR A 180 -16.16 22.81 10.78
CA THR A 180 -16.60 24.05 11.46
C THR A 180 -17.11 23.81 12.88
N ASP A 181 -17.61 22.60 13.17
CA ASP A 181 -18.12 22.21 14.49
C ASP A 181 -17.04 21.63 15.42
N VAL A 182 -15.89 21.23 14.85
CA VAL A 182 -14.79 20.59 15.57
C VAL A 182 -14.18 21.48 16.67
N PRO A 183 -13.94 22.79 16.47
CA PRO A 183 -13.47 23.68 17.55
C PRO A 183 -14.47 23.75 18.70
N THR A 184 -15.77 23.75 18.41
CA THR A 184 -16.85 23.79 19.40
C THR A 184 -16.88 22.50 20.22
N ILE A 185 -16.84 21.33 19.55
CA ILE A 185 -16.80 20.01 20.22
C ILE A 185 -15.51 19.86 21.05
N ALA A 186 -14.35 20.23 20.51
CA ALA A 186 -13.07 20.15 21.19
C ALA A 186 -13.00 21.09 22.41
N ARG A 187 -13.59 22.29 22.32
CA ARG A 187 -13.72 23.25 23.42
C ARG A 187 -14.66 22.72 24.50
N CYS A 188 -15.77 22.10 24.14
CA CYS A 188 -16.68 21.43 25.09
C CYS A 188 -15.99 20.29 25.84
N LEU A 189 -15.20 19.47 25.14
CA LEU A 189 -14.45 18.35 25.74
C LEU A 189 -13.29 18.83 26.63
N ARG A 190 -12.56 19.88 26.22
CA ARG A 190 -11.46 20.48 27.00
C ARG A 190 -11.94 21.22 28.24
N ASN A 191 -13.12 21.85 28.19
CA ASN A 191 -13.58 22.71 29.29
C ASN A 191 -14.34 21.99 30.41
N ARG A 192 -14.73 20.70 30.28
CA ARG A 192 -15.54 19.94 31.28
C ARG A 192 -16.61 20.79 32.00
N SER A 193 -17.17 21.79 31.32
CA SER A 193 -18.15 22.70 31.89
C SER A 193 -19.51 22.19 31.45
N TYR A 194 -20.16 21.52 32.39
CA TYR A 194 -21.47 20.87 32.31
C TYR A 194 -22.65 21.80 31.99
N ARG A 195 -22.40 23.04 31.54
CA ARG A 195 -23.46 24.02 31.33
C ARG A 195 -23.21 24.81 30.06
N THR A 196 -23.54 24.22 28.93
CA THR A 196 -24.07 24.97 27.81
C THR A 196 -25.07 24.09 27.08
N ASN A 197 -26.32 24.54 27.05
CA ASN A 197 -27.46 24.02 26.27
C ASN A 197 -28.32 22.92 26.90
N GLY A 198 -28.82 23.17 28.12
CA GLY A 198 -30.18 22.76 28.53
C GLY A 198 -30.49 21.25 28.64
N LEU A 199 -29.49 20.37 28.58
CA LEU A 199 -29.64 18.95 28.87
C LEU A 199 -29.14 18.69 30.30
N GLU A 200 -30.04 18.83 31.27
CA GLU A 200 -29.78 18.30 32.61
C GLU A 200 -29.75 16.77 32.55
N CYS A 201 -28.68 16.18 33.07
CA CYS A 201 -28.59 14.75 33.32
C CYS A 201 -28.16 14.55 34.79
N PRO A 202 -28.71 13.55 35.50
CA PRO A 202 -28.66 13.47 36.95
C PRO A 202 -27.28 12.97 37.44
N GLU A 203 -26.82 13.63 38.51
CA GLU A 203 -25.69 13.36 39.39
C GLU A 203 -24.27 13.07 38.81
N PRO A 204 -23.24 13.72 39.37
CA PRO A 204 -21.88 13.78 38.81
C PRO A 204 -21.06 12.47 38.87
N ASN A 205 -21.62 11.38 39.40
CA ASN A 205 -20.96 10.08 39.52
C ASN A 205 -21.74 8.91 38.89
N ALA A 206 -22.81 9.18 38.12
CA ALA A 206 -23.43 8.12 37.35
C ALA A 206 -22.52 7.73 36.17
N PRO A 207 -22.25 6.42 35.94
CA PRO A 207 -21.56 5.99 34.73
C PRO A 207 -22.30 6.54 33.51
N ILE A 208 -21.55 7.07 32.53
CA ILE A 208 -22.09 7.61 31.27
C ILE A 208 -23.13 6.63 30.76
N SER A 209 -24.41 6.97 30.89
CA SER A 209 -25.44 5.98 30.74
C SER A 209 -25.49 5.55 29.28
N LYS A 210 -25.85 4.28 29.06
CA LYS A 210 -26.07 3.72 27.71
C LYS A 210 -26.95 4.64 26.85
N ALA A 211 -27.83 5.44 27.47
CA ALA A 211 -28.66 6.45 26.80
C ALA A 211 -27.87 7.61 26.15
N PHE A 212 -26.72 8.02 26.69
CA PHE A 212 -25.87 9.06 26.07
C PHE A 212 -25.16 8.54 24.82
N TRP A 213 -24.55 7.35 24.91
CA TRP A 213 -23.99 6.68 23.74
C TRP A 213 -25.07 6.37 22.71
N MET A 214 -26.25 5.93 23.14
CA MET A 214 -27.41 5.72 22.26
C MET A 214 -27.89 7.02 21.62
N LYS A 215 -27.88 8.19 22.28
CA LYS A 215 -28.22 9.48 21.63
C LYS A 215 -27.20 9.90 20.58
N CYS A 216 -25.90 9.67 20.82
CA CYS A 216 -24.85 9.92 19.83
C CYS A 216 -24.93 8.94 18.66
N PHE A 217 -25.27 7.67 18.92
CA PHE A 217 -25.49 6.65 17.89
C PHE A 217 -26.82 6.85 17.14
N GLU A 218 -27.88 7.31 17.80
CA GLU A 218 -29.17 7.66 17.20
C GLU A 218 -29.06 8.91 16.32
N ARG A 219 -28.21 9.88 16.68
CA ARG A 219 -27.87 10.99 15.78
C ARG A 219 -27.15 10.46 14.54
N ARG A 220 -26.22 9.52 14.69
CA ARG A 220 -25.55 8.82 13.57
C ARG A 220 -26.53 8.00 12.72
N ALA A 221 -27.50 7.32 13.34
CA ALA A 221 -28.54 6.55 12.65
C ALA A 221 -29.57 7.43 11.92
N ARG A 222 -29.90 8.62 12.44
CA ARG A 222 -30.75 9.60 11.74
C ARG A 222 -30.11 10.17 10.49
N TYR A 223 -28.78 10.29 10.43
CA TYR A 223 -28.06 10.68 9.22
C TYR A 223 -27.94 9.54 8.20
N SER A 224 -27.85 8.30 8.65
CA SER A 224 -27.95 7.13 7.76
C SER A 224 -29.37 6.91 7.23
N SER A 225 -30.42 7.17 8.03
CA SER A 225 -31.79 7.05 7.55
C SER A 225 -32.20 8.20 6.62
N LEU A 226 -31.60 9.39 6.76
CA LEU A 226 -31.75 10.50 5.80
C LEU A 226 -31.09 10.19 4.44
N ALA A 227 -29.96 9.48 4.45
CA ALA A 227 -29.34 8.96 3.23
C ALA A 227 -30.21 7.87 2.57
N GLU A 228 -30.79 6.96 3.35
CA GLU A 228 -31.72 5.93 2.83
C GLU A 228 -33.07 6.52 2.37
N THR A 229 -33.59 7.58 3.01
CA THR A 229 -34.83 8.24 2.53
C THR A 229 -34.61 9.04 1.25
N LEU A 230 -33.43 9.65 1.05
CA LEU A 230 -33.08 10.32 -0.21
C LEU A 230 -32.89 9.32 -1.36
N GLU A 231 -32.35 8.12 -1.12
CA GLU A 231 -32.31 7.05 -2.13
C GLU A 231 -33.71 6.51 -2.47
N HIS A 232 -34.62 6.43 -1.49
CA HIS A 232 -35.96 5.86 -1.69
C HIS A 232 -36.97 6.84 -2.31
N GLU A 233 -36.80 8.16 -2.11
CA GLU A 233 -37.59 9.21 -2.77
C GLU A 233 -37.09 9.50 -4.20
N GLY A 234 -35.77 9.38 -4.46
CA GLY A 234 -35.20 9.49 -5.80
C GLY A 234 -35.60 8.37 -6.77
N LEU A 235 -36.09 7.23 -6.27
CA LEU A 235 -36.58 6.11 -7.07
C LEU A 235 -38.08 6.15 -7.39
N LYS A 236 -38.85 7.12 -6.86
CA LYS A 236 -40.30 7.24 -7.14
C LYS A 236 -40.67 8.24 -8.23
N GLU A 237 -39.75 9.11 -8.67
CA GLU A 237 -40.01 10.04 -9.78
C GLU A 237 -39.67 9.49 -11.17
N PHE A 238 -39.31 8.20 -11.27
CA PHE A 238 -39.17 7.50 -12.55
C PHE A 238 -40.06 6.25 -12.58
N ARG A 239 -41.38 6.46 -12.70
CA ARG A 239 -42.32 5.53 -13.34
C ARG A 239 -43.58 6.23 -13.81
#